data_AF-A0A257LKC4-F1
#
_entry.id   AF-A0A257LKC4-F1
#
_cell.length_a   1.000
_cell.length_b   1.000
_cell.length_c   1.000
_cell.angle_alpha   90.00
_cell.angle_beta   90.00
_cell.angle_gamma   90.00
#
_symmetry.space_group_name_H-M   'P 1'
#
loop_
_entity.id
_entity.type
_entity.pdbx_description
1 polymer ?
#
loop_
_entity_poly.entity_id
_entity_poly.type
_entity_poly.pdbx_seq_one_letter_code
_entity_poly.pdbx_strand_id
1 'polypeptide(L)' 'MNIIILDDYQDAVRKLRCATQLESYNAKVFTNTVKGIGQLSVRLRDAEVLVLIRERTHFPRALL' A
#
# COMPACT_ATOMS: atom_id res chain seq x y z
N MET A 1 12.69 4.87 -4.74
CA MET A 1 12.06 3.98 -3.75
C MET A 1 10.60 3.76 -4.12
N ASN A 2 10.16 2.50 -4.21
CA ASN A 2 8.80 2.09 -4.49
C ASN A 2 8.02 1.96 -3.18
N ILE A 3 7.05 2.86 -3.00
CA ILE A 3 6.22 2.94 -1.80
C ILE A 3 4.82 2.46 -2.17
N ILE A 4 4.29 1.49 -1.45
CA ILE A 4 2.93 0.98 -1.65
C ILE A 4 2.04 1.36 -0.46
N ILE A 5 0.92 2.00 -0.76
CA ILE A 5 -0.14 2.34 0.21
C ILE A 5 -1.33 1.44 -0.05
N LEU A 6 -1.77 0.69 0.96
CA LEU A 6 -2.85 -0.31 0.82
C LEU A 6 -4.18 0.21 1.36
N ASP A 7 -5.27 -0.33 0.79
CA ASP A 7 -6.65 -0.19 1.29
C ASP A 7 -7.17 1.24 1.47
N ASP A 8 -6.77 2.18 0.60
CA ASP A 8 -7.32 3.54 0.59
C ASP A 8 -8.63 3.60 -0.21
N TYR A 9 -9.71 3.07 0.37
CA TYR A 9 -10.99 2.87 -0.32
C TYR A 9 -11.57 4.09 -1.03
N GLN A 10 -11.24 5.31 -0.58
CA GLN A 10 -11.79 6.56 -1.10
C GLN A 10 -10.77 7.36 -1.95
N ASP A 11 -9.59 6.81 -2.18
CA ASP A 11 -8.45 7.53 -2.78
C ASP A 11 -8.23 8.89 -2.11
N ALA A 12 -8.25 8.88 -0.77
CA ALA A 12 -8.16 10.08 0.06
C ALA A 12 -6.71 10.47 0.34
N VAL A 13 -5.80 9.50 0.42
CA VAL A 13 -4.40 9.71 0.80
C VAL A 13 -3.71 10.69 -0.14
N ARG A 14 -3.94 10.58 -1.45
CA ARG A 14 -3.36 11.48 -2.47
C ARG A 14 -3.80 12.93 -2.32
N LYS A 15 -4.92 13.18 -1.64
CA LYS A 15 -5.52 14.52 -1.44
C LYS A 15 -5.07 15.18 -0.13
N LEU A 16 -4.38 14.44 0.74
CA LEU A 16 -3.86 14.97 1.99
C LEU A 16 -2.64 15.86 1.74
N ARG A 17 -2.49 16.93 2.52
CA ARG A 17 -1.33 17.84 2.42
C ARG A 17 0.02 17.11 2.58
N CYS A 18 0.05 16.05 3.39
CA CYS A 18 1.26 15.27 3.62
C CYS A 18 1.66 14.37 2.44
N ALA A 19 0.79 14.14 1.46
CA ALA A 19 1.14 13.36 0.27
C ALA A 19 2.30 13.99 -0.52
N THR A 20 2.46 15.32 -0.41
CA THR A 20 3.58 16.08 -0.98
C THR A 20 4.96 15.57 -0.53
N GLN A 21 5.05 14.98 0.67
CA GLN A 21 6.30 14.39 1.18
C GLN A 21 6.75 13.16 0.38
N LEU A 22 5.84 12.54 -0.38
CA LEU A 22 6.12 11.34 -1.17
C LEU A 22 6.35 11.63 -2.66
N GLU A 23 6.29 12.90 -3.09
CA GLU A 23 6.39 13.28 -4.52
C GLU A 23 7.71 12.86 -5.17
N SER A 24 8.82 12.87 -4.43
CA SER A 24 10.13 12.43 -4.92
C SER A 24 10.28 10.92 -5.04
N TYR A 25 9.28 10.14 -4.61
CA TYR A 25 9.30 8.68 -4.59
C TYR A 25 8.20 8.11 -5.50
N ASN A 26 8.38 6.86 -5.93
CA ASN A 26 7.36 6.17 -6.70
C ASN A 26 6.29 5.61 -5.76
N ALA A 27 5.30 6.43 -5.41
CA ALA A 27 4.22 6.06 -4.50
C ALA A 27 2.97 5.56 -5.25
N LYS A 28 2.59 4.30 -5.00
CA LYS A 28 1.40 3.66 -5.55
C LYS A 28 0.36 3.43 -4.46
N VAL A 29 -0.83 4.03 -4.64
CA VAL A 29 -1.98 3.84 -3.76
C VAL A 29 -2.94 2.80 -4.36
N PHE A 30 -3.31 1.80 -3.57
CA PHE A 30 -4.35 0.84 -3.89
C PHE A 30 -5.64 1.19 -3.16
N THR A 31 -6.71 1.32 -3.94
CA THR A 31 -8.04 1.69 -3.43
C THR A 31 -8.93 0.49 -3.13
N ASN A 32 -8.39 -0.73 -3.22
CA ASN A 32 -9.13 -1.96 -3.04
C ASN A 32 -8.36 -2.97 -2.19
N THR A 33 -9.10 -3.75 -1.40
CA THR A 33 -8.55 -4.88 -0.66
C THR A 33 -8.40 -6.08 -1.56
N VAL A 34 -7.26 -6.75 -1.42
CA VAL A 34 -7.01 -8.05 -2.02
C VAL A 34 -7.25 -9.13 -0.98
N LYS A 35 -7.98 -10.18 -1.36
CA LYS A 35 -8.23 -11.34 -0.52
C LYS A 35 -7.29 -12.46 -0.93
N GLY A 36 -6.52 -12.97 0.03
CA GLY A 36 -5.62 -14.10 -0.16
C GLY A 36 -4.16 -13.70 -0.35
N ILE A 37 -3.28 -14.54 0.19
CA ILE A 37 -1.84 -14.29 0.32
C ILE A 37 -1.18 -14.19 -1.06
N GLY A 38 -1.53 -15.06 -2.01
CA GLY A 38 -0.90 -15.07 -3.34
C GLY A 38 -1.17 -13.82 -4.18
N GLN A 39 -2.39 -13.27 -4.12
CA GLN A 39 -2.68 -12.01 -4.81
C GLN A 39 -1.99 -10.83 -4.11
N LEU A 40 -1.91 -10.86 -2.77
CA LEU A 40 -1.22 -9.83 -2.01
C LEU A 40 0.28 -9.87 -2.28
N SER A 41 0.92 -11.04 -2.33
CA SER A 41 2.35 -11.16 -2.62
C SER A 41 2.73 -10.64 -4.01
N VAL A 42 1.90 -10.92 -5.03
CA VAL A 42 2.10 -10.36 -6.38
C VAL A 42 1.98 -8.82 -6.36
N ARG A 43 1.01 -8.29 -5.61
CA ARG A 43 0.81 -6.85 -5.48
C ARG A 43 1.98 -6.15 -4.76
N LEU A 44 2.59 -6.84 -3.80
CA LEU A 44 3.71 -6.34 -3.00
C LEU A 44 5.09 -6.63 -3.60
N ARG A 45 5.16 -7.32 -4.74
CA ARG A 45 6.40 -7.83 -5.34
C ARG A 45 7.52 -6.80 -5.45
N ASP A 46 7.19 -5.60 -5.91
CA ASP A 46 8.18 -4.55 -6.17
C ASP A 46 8.20 -3.47 -5.07
N ALA A 47 7.57 -3.75 -3.92
CA ALA A 47 7.48 -2.81 -2.81
C ALA A 47 8.78 -2.77 -2.00
N GLU A 48 9.35 -1.58 -1.84
CA GLU A 48 10.47 -1.35 -0.93
C GLU A 48 9.98 -0.83 0.43
N VAL A 49 8.86 -0.10 0.43
CA VAL A 49 8.20 0.42 1.64
C VAL A 49 6.69 0.18 1.57
N LEU A 50 6.10 -0.23 2.69
CA LEU A 50 4.67 -0.38 2.86
C LEU A 50 4.10 0.67 3.82
N VAL A 51 3.03 1.34 3.40
CA VAL A 51 2.24 2.24 4.24
C VAL A 51 0.89 1.57 4.50
N LEU A 52 0.66 1.19 5.74
CA LEU A 52 -0.55 0.47 6.15
C LEU A 52 -1.57 1.41 6.77
N ILE A 53 -2.82 1.30 6.35
CA ILE A 53 -3.94 1.99 6.97
C ILE A 53 -4.51 1.09 8.06
N ARG A 54 -3.96 1.21 9.27
CA ARG A 54 -4.38 0.45 10.45
C ARG A 54 -4.37 -1.06 10.15
N GLU A 55 -5.43 -1.77 10.52
CA GLU A 55 -5.60 -3.22 10.40
C GLU A 55 -6.33 -3.68 9.12
N ARG A 56 -6.43 -2.83 8.08
CA ARG A 56 -7.17 -3.15 6.85
C ARG A 56 -6.53 -4.30 6.03
N THR A 57 -5.21 -4.45 6.11
CA THR A 57 -4.46 -5.58 5.53
C THR A 57 -3.83 -6.42 6.64
N HIS A 58 -4.02 -7.74 6.60
CA HIS A 58 -3.31 -8.68 7.47
C HIS A 58 -1.99 -9.14 6.84
N PHE A 59 -0.94 -9.21 7.66
CA PHE A 59 0.40 -9.68 7.28
C PHE A 59 0.73 -10.99 8.01
N PRO A 60 0.20 -12.14 7.54
CA PRO A 60 0.60 -13.42 8.09
C PRO A 60 2.07 -13.68 7.79
N ARG A 61 2.73 -14.50 8.62
CA ARG A 61 4.15 -14.85 8.43
C ARG A 61 4.48 -15.38 7.04
N ALA A 62 3.55 -16.04 6.36
CA ALA A 62 3.72 -16.56 5.01
C ALA A 62 3.85 -15.47 3.92
N LEU A 63 3.65 -14.19 4.26
CA LEU A 63 3.81 -13.05 3.36
C LEU A 63 5.19 -12.38 3.48
N LEU A 64 5.94 -12.70 4.55
CA LEU A 64 7.30 -12.23 4.82
C LEU A 64 8.31 -13.25 4.27
#